data_AF-A0A2A5DN11-F1
#
_entry.id   AF-A0A2A5DN11-F1
#
_cell.length_a   1.000
_cell.length_b   1.000
_cell.length_c   1.000
_cell.angle_alpha   90.00
_cell.angle_beta   90.00
_cell.angle_gamma   90.00
#
_symmetry.space_group_name_H-M   'P 1'
#
loop_
_entity.id
_entity.type
_entity.pdbx_description
1 polymer ?
#
loop_
_entity_poly.entity_id
_entity_poly.type
_entity_poly.pdbx_seq_one_letter_code
_entity_poly.pdbx_strand_id
1 'polypeptide(L)'
;MRLEPITRPTGLTMRIAFWMSKRQLGKVMTPLSVVYARVPPAMKMGYGISKFTKSGLTLDRELTLILQTHTAQINDCKFCVDIAKATALRGRLGIDRIGALDNFESSSLFTEREKAALAYVEETTRNKKVIDSTFNRLKKHFTDVEIAEITLLNAIENFYNLINLPLEIESDGLCALVPPEFSPEIRHASAG
;
A
#
# COMPACT_ATOMS: atom_id res chain seq x y z
N MET A 1 3.56 -16.04 -12.14
CA MET A 1 4.82 -15.27 -12.03
C MET A 1 5.68 -15.53 -13.24
N ARG A 2 6.13 -14.46 -13.91
CA ARG A 2 6.80 -14.51 -15.22
C ARG A 2 8.33 -14.57 -15.18
N LEU A 3 8.94 -14.19 -14.06
CA LEU A 3 10.39 -14.20 -13.86
C LEU A 3 10.72 -14.88 -12.53
N GLU A 4 11.69 -15.80 -12.57
CA GLU A 4 12.12 -16.50 -11.35
C GLU A 4 12.80 -15.56 -10.33
N PRO A 5 12.52 -15.69 -9.04
CA PRO A 5 13.18 -14.95 -7.98
C PRO A 5 14.70 -15.16 -7.96
N ILE A 6 15.49 -14.09 -7.86
CA ILE A 6 16.92 -14.19 -7.57
C ILE A 6 17.09 -14.61 -6.12
N THR A 7 17.77 -15.75 -5.88
CA THR A 7 18.02 -16.27 -4.53
C THR A 7 19.36 -15.81 -3.95
N ARG A 8 20.33 -15.48 -4.83
CA ARG A 8 21.69 -15.05 -4.45
C ARG A 8 21.97 -13.67 -5.05
N PRO A 9 21.69 -12.58 -4.31
CA PRO A 9 21.93 -11.24 -4.82
C PRO A 9 23.43 -10.95 -4.96
N THR A 10 23.79 -10.25 -6.03
CA THR A 10 25.13 -9.72 -6.24
C THR A 10 25.25 -8.32 -5.62
N GLY A 11 26.44 -7.98 -5.12
CA GLY A 11 26.69 -6.69 -4.48
C GLY A 11 26.27 -6.60 -3.00
N LEU A 12 27.02 -5.82 -2.24
CA LEU A 12 26.83 -5.67 -0.79
C LEU A 12 25.47 -5.04 -0.45
N THR A 13 25.07 -4.00 -1.18
CA THR A 13 23.81 -3.28 -0.96
C THR A 13 22.59 -4.19 -1.11
N MET A 14 22.58 -5.04 -2.14
CA MET A 14 21.46 -5.96 -2.38
C MET A 14 21.42 -7.11 -1.37
N ARG A 15 22.59 -7.60 -0.93
CA ARG A 15 22.69 -8.56 0.19
C ARG A 15 22.10 -7.98 1.47
N ILE A 16 22.42 -6.72 1.78
CA ILE A 16 21.84 -6.00 2.93
C ILE A 16 20.33 -5.86 2.76
N ALA A 17 19.84 -5.45 1.58
CA ALA A 17 18.40 -5.30 1.32
C ALA A 17 17.64 -6.62 1.52
N PHE A 18 18.17 -7.74 1.01
CA PHE A 18 17.58 -9.07 1.20
C PHE A 18 17.54 -9.47 2.68
N TRP A 19 18.64 -9.23 3.40
CA TRP A 19 18.70 -9.50 4.83
C TRP A 19 17.71 -8.63 5.61
N MET A 20 17.62 -7.33 5.30
CA MET A 20 16.65 -6.41 5.92
C MET A 20 15.21 -6.84 5.65
N SER A 21 14.88 -7.23 4.41
CA SER A 21 13.55 -7.73 4.06
C SER A 21 13.20 -8.96 4.88
N LYS A 22 14.10 -9.96 4.96
CA LYS A 22 13.88 -11.15 5.80
C LYS A 22 13.69 -10.77 7.27
N ARG A 23 14.51 -9.86 7.79
CA ARG A 23 14.43 -9.43 9.19
C ARG A 23 13.13 -8.70 9.52
N GLN A 24 12.63 -7.86 8.62
CA GLN A 24 11.46 -7.02 8.87
C GLN A 24 10.13 -7.74 8.55
N LEU A 25 10.14 -8.61 7.53
CA LEU A 25 8.92 -9.20 6.96
C LEU A 25 8.86 -10.72 7.09
N GLY A 26 9.90 -11.36 7.62
CA GLY A 26 10.02 -12.82 7.71
C GLY A 26 10.48 -13.49 6.40
N LYS A 27 10.46 -12.78 5.26
CA LYS A 27 10.92 -13.28 3.96
C LYS A 27 11.46 -12.16 3.07
N VAL A 28 12.13 -12.55 1.98
CA VAL A 28 12.48 -11.60 0.90
C VAL A 28 11.20 -11.33 0.11
N MET A 29 10.84 -10.06 -0.04
CA MET A 29 9.70 -9.66 -0.86
C MET A 29 9.93 -10.09 -2.32
N THR A 30 8.90 -10.63 -2.97
CA THR A 30 9.00 -11.06 -4.35
C THR A 30 9.46 -9.93 -5.28
N PRO A 31 8.95 -8.68 -5.21
CA PRO A 31 9.45 -7.57 -6.02
C PRO A 31 10.93 -7.24 -5.80
N LEU A 32 11.43 -7.41 -4.57
CA LEU A 32 12.86 -7.23 -4.27
C LEU A 32 13.71 -8.26 -5.02
N SER A 33 13.29 -9.52 -4.99
CA SER A 33 14.01 -10.62 -5.65
C SER A 33 13.81 -10.70 -7.17
N VAL A 34 12.69 -10.18 -7.69
CA VAL A 34 12.34 -10.25 -9.10
C VAL A 34 12.79 -9.01 -9.85
N VAL A 35 12.52 -7.81 -9.32
CA VAL A 35 12.70 -6.55 -10.04
C VAL A 35 13.97 -5.84 -9.57
N TYR A 36 14.04 -5.50 -8.29
CA TYR A 36 15.13 -4.66 -7.77
C TYR A 36 16.49 -5.36 -7.81
N ALA A 37 16.53 -6.68 -7.62
CA ALA A 37 17.75 -7.46 -7.79
C ALA A 37 18.30 -7.44 -9.23
N ARG A 38 17.44 -7.23 -10.23
CA ARG A 38 17.82 -7.09 -11.65
C ARG A 38 18.10 -5.65 -12.06
N VAL A 39 17.47 -4.69 -11.37
CA VAL A 39 17.66 -3.25 -11.59
C VAL A 39 18.07 -2.55 -10.28
N PRO A 40 19.29 -2.79 -9.75
CA PRO A 40 19.70 -2.24 -8.45
C PRO A 40 19.57 -0.71 -8.29
N PRO A 41 19.79 0.13 -9.34
CA PRO A 41 19.55 1.57 -9.22
C PRO A 41 18.11 1.94 -8.84
N ALA A 42 17.12 1.10 -9.19
CA ALA A 42 15.71 1.34 -8.85
C ALA A 42 15.46 1.32 -7.32
N MET A 43 16.36 0.72 -6.53
CA MET A 43 16.27 0.78 -5.06
C MET A 43 16.30 2.22 -4.52
N LYS A 44 17.05 3.12 -5.16
CA LYS A 44 17.10 4.53 -4.75
C LYS A 44 15.73 5.20 -4.93
N MET A 45 15.05 4.89 -6.03
CA MET A 45 13.69 5.36 -6.30
C MET A 45 12.70 4.78 -5.29
N GLY A 46 12.75 3.46 -5.04
CA GLY A 46 11.88 2.82 -4.03
C GLY A 46 12.08 3.39 -2.62
N TYR A 47 13.33 3.69 -2.24
CA TYR A 47 13.63 4.36 -0.97
C TYR A 47 13.09 5.79 -0.93
N GLY A 48 13.25 6.56 -2.01
CA GLY A 48 12.71 7.92 -2.13
C GLY A 48 11.20 7.95 -1.95
N ILE A 49 10.49 7.08 -2.67
CA ILE A 49 9.04 6.91 -2.54
C ILE A 49 8.66 6.51 -1.12
N SER A 50 9.30 5.50 -0.53
CA SER A 50 8.99 5.07 0.83
C SER A 50 9.24 6.15 1.88
N LYS A 51 10.26 7.00 1.70
CA LYS A 51 10.53 8.11 2.62
C LYS A 51 9.44 9.18 2.47
N PHE A 52 9.11 9.52 1.23
CA PHE A 52 8.05 10.49 0.93
C PHE A 52 6.71 10.06 1.51
N THR A 53 6.26 8.83 1.27
CA THR A 53 4.96 8.36 1.77
C THR A 53 4.91 8.16 3.29
N LYS A 54 6.05 8.00 3.96
CA LYS A 54 6.11 7.86 5.43
C LYS A 54 6.16 9.17 6.19
N SER A 55 6.82 10.19 5.64
CA SER A 55 7.12 11.41 6.39
C SER A 55 7.13 12.70 5.57
N GLY A 56 6.83 12.63 4.27
CA GLY A 56 6.82 13.78 3.36
C GLY A 56 5.42 14.30 3.04
N LEU A 57 4.38 13.64 3.53
CA LEU A 57 2.98 14.00 3.31
C LEU A 57 2.40 14.74 4.52
N THR A 58 1.45 15.62 4.27
CA THR A 58 0.61 16.24 5.30
C THR A 58 -0.57 15.34 5.69
N LEU A 59 -0.97 14.43 4.81
CA LEU A 59 -2.01 13.43 5.06
C LEU A 59 -1.62 12.49 6.21
N ASP A 60 -2.62 12.08 7.01
CA ASP A 60 -2.40 11.10 8.05
C ASP A 60 -2.11 9.70 7.48
N ARG A 61 -1.46 8.87 8.31
CA ARG A 61 -0.98 7.54 7.88
C ARG A 61 -2.12 6.57 7.59
N GLU A 62 -3.25 6.73 8.25
CA GLU A 62 -4.38 5.82 8.09
C GLU A 62 -5.10 6.10 6.78
N LEU A 63 -5.37 7.38 6.48
CA LEU A 63 -5.89 7.84 5.20
C LEU A 63 -4.96 7.40 4.05
N THR A 64 -3.66 7.62 4.18
CA THR A 64 -2.67 7.19 3.16
C THR A 64 -2.78 5.69 2.89
N LEU A 65 -2.85 4.87 3.93
CA LEU A 65 -2.94 3.42 3.82
C LEU A 65 -4.24 2.98 3.12
N ILE A 66 -5.40 3.53 3.51
CA ILE A 66 -6.68 3.11 2.92
C ILE A 66 -6.79 3.53 1.45
N LEU A 67 -6.27 4.70 1.06
CA LEU A 67 -6.29 5.16 -0.33
C LEU A 67 -5.43 4.26 -1.23
N GLN A 68 -4.20 3.96 -0.80
CA GLN A 68 -3.33 3.04 -1.53
C GLN A 68 -3.94 1.62 -1.60
N THR A 69 -4.53 1.16 -0.51
CA THR A 69 -5.16 -0.17 -0.48
C THR A 69 -6.34 -0.24 -1.44
N HIS A 70 -7.17 0.81 -1.52
CA HIS A 70 -8.31 0.88 -2.45
C HIS A 70 -7.86 0.86 -3.91
N THR A 71 -6.84 1.66 -4.27
CA THR A 71 -6.22 1.59 -5.61
C THR A 71 -5.75 0.18 -5.94
N ALA A 72 -5.06 -0.49 -5.02
CA ALA A 72 -4.55 -1.84 -5.21
C ALA A 72 -5.69 -2.87 -5.37
N GLN A 73 -6.80 -2.73 -4.63
CA GLN A 73 -7.99 -3.58 -4.77
C GLN A 73 -8.64 -3.41 -6.13
N ILE A 74 -8.84 -2.16 -6.60
CA ILE A 74 -9.41 -1.88 -7.92
C ILE A 74 -8.57 -2.51 -9.04
N ASN A 75 -7.25 -2.46 -8.92
CA ASN A 75 -6.32 -3.00 -9.91
C ASN A 75 -6.02 -4.50 -9.72
N ASP A 76 -6.62 -5.17 -8.74
CA ASP A 76 -6.36 -6.57 -8.35
C ASP A 76 -4.86 -6.89 -8.11
N CYS A 77 -4.09 -5.93 -7.55
CA CYS A 77 -2.70 -6.18 -7.18
C CYS A 77 -2.61 -6.95 -5.86
N LYS A 78 -2.64 -8.29 -5.91
CA LYS A 78 -2.63 -9.15 -4.70
C LYS A 78 -1.42 -8.91 -3.80
N PHE A 79 -0.24 -8.70 -4.38
CA PHE A 79 0.96 -8.35 -3.61
C PHE A 79 0.78 -7.03 -2.84
N CYS A 80 0.25 -6.01 -3.52
CA CYS A 80 0.09 -4.66 -2.97
C CYS A 80 -0.94 -4.66 -1.82
N VAL A 81 -2.05 -5.39 -1.98
CA VAL A 81 -3.04 -5.58 -0.91
C VAL A 81 -2.45 -6.33 0.29
N ASP A 82 -1.63 -7.37 0.05
CA ASP A 82 -1.00 -8.15 1.12
C ASP A 82 0.01 -7.33 1.94
N ILE A 83 0.91 -6.58 1.28
CA ILE A 83 1.85 -5.70 2.01
C ILE A 83 1.10 -4.58 2.75
N ALA A 84 0.01 -4.05 2.20
CA ALA A 84 -0.80 -3.04 2.86
C ALA A 84 -1.45 -3.59 4.13
N LYS A 85 -2.10 -4.75 4.06
CA LYS A 85 -2.69 -5.43 5.24
C LYS A 85 -1.62 -5.76 6.29
N ALA A 86 -0.47 -6.28 5.88
CA ALA A 86 0.63 -6.57 6.80
C ALA A 86 1.21 -5.29 7.43
N THR A 87 1.16 -4.16 6.72
CA THR A 87 1.52 -2.83 7.25
C THR A 87 0.48 -2.33 8.24
N ALA A 88 -0.80 -2.53 7.95
CA ALA A 88 -1.91 -2.17 8.83
C ALA A 88 -1.78 -2.86 10.19
N LEU A 89 -1.59 -4.19 10.19
CA LEU A 89 -1.42 -4.98 11.40
C LEU A 89 -0.22 -4.51 12.24
N ARG A 90 0.98 -4.41 11.62
CA ARG A 90 2.19 -3.92 12.32
C ARG A 90 2.02 -2.50 12.86
N GLY A 91 1.29 -1.65 12.14
CA GLY A 91 1.01 -0.27 12.51
C GLY A 91 -0.16 -0.09 13.48
N ARG A 92 -0.92 -1.17 13.77
CA ARG A 92 -2.21 -1.11 14.49
C ARG A 92 -3.19 -0.12 13.85
N LEU A 93 -3.17 -0.04 12.52
CA LEU A 93 -4.08 0.74 11.70
C LEU A 93 -5.27 -0.14 11.32
N GLY A 94 -6.50 0.40 11.32
CA GLY A 94 -7.76 -0.36 11.24
C GLY A 94 -7.81 -1.37 10.09
N ILE A 95 -7.45 -2.63 10.38
CA ILE A 95 -7.44 -3.74 9.41
C ILE A 95 -8.85 -4.12 8.96
N ASP A 96 -9.83 -3.93 9.85
CA ASP A 96 -11.26 -4.08 9.61
C ASP A 96 -11.75 -3.13 8.52
N ARG A 97 -11.20 -1.91 8.46
CA ARG A 97 -11.52 -0.91 7.44
C ARG A 97 -11.12 -1.38 6.04
N ILE A 98 -10.01 -2.11 5.90
CA ILE A 98 -9.55 -2.62 4.60
C ILE A 98 -10.58 -3.58 3.98
N GLY A 99 -11.24 -4.40 4.79
CA GLY A 99 -12.30 -5.31 4.32
C GLY A 99 -13.58 -4.59 3.88
N ALA A 100 -13.78 -3.34 4.31
CA ALA A 100 -14.96 -2.55 3.99
C ALA A 100 -14.76 -1.58 2.82
N LEU A 101 -13.55 -1.51 2.24
CA LEU A 101 -13.23 -0.54 1.18
C LEU A 101 -14.09 -0.71 -0.07
N ASP A 102 -14.42 -1.94 -0.48
CA ASP A 102 -15.30 -2.16 -1.65
C ASP A 102 -16.70 -1.53 -1.48
N ASN A 103 -17.12 -1.25 -0.25
CA ASN A 103 -18.41 -0.64 0.08
C ASN A 103 -18.24 0.69 0.84
N PHE A 104 -17.14 1.41 0.62
CA PHE A 104 -16.80 2.59 1.42
C PHE A 104 -17.88 3.67 1.43
N GLU A 105 -18.61 3.86 0.32
CA GLU A 105 -19.61 4.93 0.16
C GLU A 105 -20.77 4.77 1.15
N SER A 106 -21.23 3.53 1.38
CA SER A 106 -22.33 3.19 2.29
C SER A 106 -21.86 2.79 3.69
N SER A 107 -20.56 2.51 3.88
CA SER A 107 -20.00 2.09 5.16
C SER A 107 -19.91 3.24 6.17
N SER A 108 -20.29 2.95 7.42
CA SER A 108 -20.13 3.86 8.56
C SER A 108 -18.71 3.91 9.13
N LEU A 109 -17.80 3.06 8.64
CA LEU A 109 -16.39 3.03 9.05
C LEU A 109 -15.55 4.15 8.42
N PHE A 110 -16.14 4.93 7.52
CA PHE A 110 -15.47 6.02 6.82
C PHE A 110 -16.23 7.33 7.03
N THR A 111 -15.48 8.39 7.32
CA THR A 111 -15.99 9.77 7.37
C THR A 111 -16.28 10.30 5.96
N GLU A 112 -17.07 11.36 5.85
CA GLU A 112 -17.32 12.00 4.55
C GLU A 112 -16.04 12.54 3.89
N ARG A 113 -15.05 12.97 4.69
CA ARG A 113 -13.72 13.33 4.21
C ARG A 113 -13.02 12.15 3.53
N GLU A 114 -13.02 10.98 4.18
CA GLU A 114 -12.38 9.78 3.64
C GLU A 114 -13.12 9.24 2.41
N LYS A 115 -14.46 9.22 2.44
CA LYS A 115 -15.27 8.80 1.29
C LYS A 115 -15.03 9.69 0.07
N ALA A 116 -14.89 11.01 0.27
CA ALA A 116 -14.56 11.92 -0.81
C ALA A 116 -13.20 11.59 -1.46
N ALA A 117 -12.19 11.28 -0.65
CA ALA A 117 -10.87 10.87 -1.14
C ALA A 117 -10.89 9.50 -1.84
N LEU A 118 -11.60 8.52 -1.28
CA LEU A 118 -11.76 7.19 -1.86
C LEU A 118 -12.49 7.24 -3.21
N ALA A 119 -13.57 8.02 -3.32
CA ALA A 119 -14.28 8.23 -4.57
C ALA A 119 -13.38 8.87 -5.65
N TYR A 120 -12.59 9.89 -5.28
CA TYR A 120 -11.62 10.50 -6.18
C TYR A 120 -10.56 9.49 -6.66
N VAL A 121 -9.98 8.72 -5.73
CA VAL A 121 -8.97 7.69 -6.05
C VAL A 121 -9.56 6.59 -6.93
N GLU A 122 -10.79 6.16 -6.67
CA GLU A 122 -11.46 5.16 -7.49
C GLU A 122 -11.65 5.63 -8.91
N GLU A 123 -12.24 6.81 -9.10
CA GLU A 123 -12.52 7.34 -10.43
C GLU A 123 -11.24 7.59 -11.23
N THR A 124 -10.22 8.18 -10.58
CA THR A 124 -8.92 8.40 -11.22
C THR A 124 -8.16 7.11 -11.50
N THR A 125 -8.33 6.07 -10.69
CA THR A 125 -7.72 4.75 -10.96
C THR A 125 -8.36 4.09 -12.18
N ARG A 126 -9.69 4.08 -12.26
CA ARG A 126 -10.43 3.45 -13.38
C ARG A 126 -10.30 4.23 -14.69
N ASN A 127 -10.45 5.56 -14.62
CA ASN A 127 -10.69 6.38 -15.81
C ASN A 127 -9.51 7.29 -16.16
N LYS A 128 -8.51 7.41 -15.27
CA LYS A 128 -7.39 8.37 -15.37
C LYS A 128 -7.85 9.84 -15.47
N LYS A 129 -9.12 10.09 -15.17
CA LYS A 129 -9.81 11.37 -15.15
C LYS A 129 -10.81 11.37 -14.00
N VAL A 130 -11.28 12.55 -13.64
CA VAL A 130 -12.32 12.76 -12.63
C VAL A 130 -13.30 13.80 -13.14
N ILE A 131 -14.59 13.59 -12.90
CA ILE A 131 -15.62 14.59 -13.20
C ILE A 131 -15.65 15.70 -12.15
N ASP A 132 -16.19 16.85 -12.54
CA ASP A 132 -16.25 18.03 -11.68
C ASP A 132 -16.97 17.78 -10.35
N SER A 133 -18.04 16.97 -10.34
CA SER A 133 -18.77 16.68 -9.10
C SER A 133 -17.92 15.93 -8.07
N THR A 134 -17.13 14.95 -8.49
CA THR A 134 -16.21 14.20 -7.62
C THR A 134 -15.07 15.09 -7.14
N PHE A 135 -14.48 15.90 -8.04
CA PHE A 135 -13.43 16.84 -7.67
C PHE A 135 -13.93 17.92 -6.70
N ASN A 136 -15.13 18.47 -6.93
CA ASN A 136 -15.75 19.45 -6.05
C ASN A 136 -16.13 18.85 -4.69
N ARG A 137 -16.54 17.57 -4.63
CA ARG A 137 -16.73 16.86 -3.37
C ARG A 137 -15.42 16.77 -2.59
N LEU A 138 -14.31 16.42 -3.24
CA LEU A 138 -12.99 16.37 -2.62
C LEU A 138 -12.56 17.74 -2.09
N LYS A 139 -12.73 18.81 -2.87
CA LYS A 139 -12.37 20.19 -2.51
C LYS A 139 -13.10 20.73 -1.28
N LYS A 140 -14.23 20.15 -0.87
CA LYS A 140 -14.92 20.53 0.38
C LYS A 140 -14.17 20.09 1.63
N HIS A 141 -13.29 19.09 1.52
CA HIS A 141 -12.67 18.44 2.68
C HIS A 141 -11.14 18.52 2.72
N PHE A 142 -10.50 18.88 1.60
CA PHE A 142 -9.06 18.89 1.45
C PHE A 142 -8.56 20.19 0.83
N THR A 143 -7.40 20.63 1.30
CA THR A 143 -6.65 21.74 0.70
C THR A 143 -6.07 21.36 -0.66
N ASP A 144 -5.69 22.34 -1.48
CA ASP A 144 -5.08 22.08 -2.79
C ASP A 144 -3.77 21.24 -2.66
N VAL A 145 -3.02 21.40 -1.56
CA VAL A 145 -1.83 20.60 -1.25
C VAL A 145 -2.21 19.15 -0.98
N GLU A 146 -3.18 18.91 -0.10
CA GLU A 146 -3.65 17.55 0.21
C GLU A 146 -4.23 16.85 -1.02
N ILE A 147 -4.92 17.57 -1.91
CA ILE A 147 -5.45 17.01 -3.17
C ILE A 147 -4.29 16.57 -4.09
N ALA A 148 -3.25 17.39 -4.20
CA ALA A 148 -2.04 17.01 -4.95
C ALA A 148 -1.35 15.78 -4.33
N GLU A 149 -1.29 15.71 -2.99
CA GLU A 149 -0.76 14.56 -2.25
C GLU A 149 -1.57 13.28 -2.50
N ILE A 150 -2.91 13.34 -2.45
CA ILE A 150 -3.81 12.22 -2.77
C ILE A 150 -3.58 11.74 -4.21
N THR A 151 -3.45 12.68 -5.15
CA THR A 151 -3.19 12.36 -6.57
C THR A 151 -1.86 11.63 -6.73
N LEU A 152 -0.82 12.13 -6.06
CA LEU A 152 0.52 11.53 -6.10
C LEU A 152 0.55 10.15 -5.45
N LEU A 153 -0.16 9.96 -4.33
CA LEU A 153 -0.34 8.66 -3.70
C LEU A 153 -0.99 7.65 -4.65
N ASN A 154 -2.05 8.04 -5.34
CA ASN A 154 -2.70 7.16 -6.32
C ASN A 154 -1.75 6.81 -7.48
N ALA A 155 -0.97 7.78 -7.98
CA ALA A 155 0.01 7.54 -9.03
C ALA A 155 1.14 6.59 -8.57
N ILE A 156 1.65 6.77 -7.36
CA ILE A 156 2.66 5.89 -6.74
C ILE A 156 2.12 4.46 -6.60
N GLU A 157 0.87 4.31 -6.19
CA GLU A 157 0.29 2.98 -6.04
C GLU A 157 0.09 2.29 -7.40
N ASN A 158 -0.41 3.01 -8.41
CA ASN A 158 -0.46 2.50 -9.78
C ASN A 158 0.93 2.11 -10.31
N PHE A 159 1.98 2.87 -9.97
CA PHE A 159 3.36 2.52 -10.28
C PHE A 159 3.77 1.18 -9.65
N TYR A 160 3.45 0.93 -8.38
CA TYR A 160 3.71 -0.37 -7.75
C TYR A 160 2.85 -1.49 -8.35
N ASN A 161 1.58 -1.22 -8.67
CA ASN A 161 0.73 -2.21 -9.32
C ASN A 161 1.33 -2.61 -10.69
N LEU A 162 1.84 -1.66 -11.48
CA LEU A 162 2.49 -1.90 -12.77
C LEU A 162 3.86 -2.59 -12.66
N ILE A 163 4.53 -2.54 -11.52
CA ILE A 163 5.70 -3.40 -11.27
C ILE A 163 5.29 -4.86 -11.07
N ASN A 164 4.16 -5.09 -10.41
CA ASN A 164 3.74 -6.43 -9.97
C ASN A 164 2.90 -7.17 -11.00
N LEU A 165 1.87 -6.53 -11.55
CA LEU A 165 0.86 -7.17 -12.40
C LEU A 165 1.43 -7.76 -13.69
N PRO A 166 2.23 -7.04 -14.51
CA PRO A 166 2.78 -7.61 -15.75
C PRO A 166 3.74 -8.78 -15.52
N LEU A 167 4.31 -8.87 -14.32
CA LEU A 167 5.21 -9.95 -13.92
C LEU A 167 4.47 -11.09 -13.18
N GLU A 168 3.16 -10.96 -13.00
CA GLU A 168 2.32 -11.88 -12.23
C GLU A 168 2.91 -12.18 -10.85
N ILE A 169 3.33 -11.11 -10.16
CA ILE A 169 3.76 -11.19 -8.77
C ILE A 169 2.50 -11.23 -7.90
N GLU A 170 2.29 -12.38 -7.29
CA GLU A 170 1.16 -12.66 -6.41
C GLU A 170 1.45 -12.25 -4.95
N SER A 171 0.47 -12.47 -4.06
CA SER A 171 0.66 -12.27 -2.62
C SER A 171 1.85 -13.09 -2.08
N ASP A 172 2.58 -12.49 -1.15
CA ASP A 172 3.71 -13.12 -0.47
C ASP A 172 3.31 -13.82 0.83
N GLY A 173 2.02 -13.77 1.22
CA GLY A 173 1.52 -14.23 2.50
C GLY A 173 2.00 -13.40 3.69
N LEU A 174 2.31 -12.11 3.48
CA LEU A 174 2.97 -11.26 4.48
C LEU A 174 2.13 -11.05 5.73
N CYS A 175 0.80 -11.07 5.62
CA CYS A 175 -0.11 -10.97 6.76
C CYS A 175 0.10 -12.11 7.77
N ALA A 176 0.30 -13.34 7.28
CA ALA A 176 0.52 -14.51 8.14
C ALA A 176 1.89 -14.49 8.84
N LEU A 177 2.81 -13.64 8.38
CA LEU A 177 4.14 -13.46 8.96
C LEU A 177 4.19 -12.29 9.95
N VAL A 178 3.07 -11.60 10.19
CA VAL A 178 2.99 -10.57 11.22
C VAL A 178 2.96 -11.26 12.60
N PRO A 179 3.83 -10.86 13.55
CA PRO A 179 3.85 -11.47 14.86
C PRO A 179 2.50 -11.33 15.60
N PRO A 180 2.07 -12.34 16.38
CA PRO A 180 0.75 -12.38 17.01
C PRO A 180 0.46 -11.16 17.90
N GLU A 181 1.45 -10.54 18.53
CA GLU A 181 1.31 -9.35 19.38
C GLU A 181 0.80 -8.09 18.66
N PHE A 182 0.79 -8.12 17.33
CA PHE A 182 0.20 -7.09 16.48
C PHE A 182 -1.19 -7.47 15.95
N SER A 183 -1.64 -8.71 16.18
CA SER A 183 -2.97 -9.18 15.77
C SER A 183 -4.05 -8.69 16.74
N PRO A 184 -5.22 -8.26 16.25
CA PRO A 184 -6.29 -7.73 17.09
C PRO A 184 -6.85 -8.75 18.11
N GLU A 185 -6.71 -10.05 17.83
CA GLU A 185 -7.30 -11.15 18.60
C GLU A 185 -6.72 -11.34 20.01
N ILE A 186 -5.51 -10.82 20.31
CA ILE A 186 -4.88 -11.01 21.63
C ILE A 186 -5.49 -10.14 22.74
N ARG A 187 -6.36 -9.15 22.41
CA ARG A 187 -6.94 -8.27 23.43
C ARG A 187 -8.00 -8.92 24.34
N HIS A 188 -8.45 -10.14 24.06
CA HIS A 188 -9.50 -10.81 24.83
C HIS A 188 -9.05 -12.02 25.67
N ALA A 189 -7.76 -12.38 25.67
CA ALA A 189 -7.28 -13.59 26.34
C ALA A 189 -6.54 -13.36 27.67
N SER A 190 -6.50 -12.13 28.21
CA SER A 190 -5.78 -11.82 29.46
C SER A 190 -6.63 -11.15 30.55
N ALA A 191 -7.95 -11.26 30.46
CA ALA A 191 -8.87 -10.92 31.56
C ALA A 191 -9.75 -12.14 31.86
N GLY A 192 -9.17 -13.12 32.58
CA GLY A 192 -9.84 -14.31 33.09
C GLY A 192 -9.09 -14.81 34.31
#